data_AF-A0A5J9U486-F1
#
_entry.id   AF-A0A5J9U486-F1
#
_cell.length_a   1.000
_cell.length_b   1.000
_cell.length_c   1.000
_cell.angle_alpha   90.00
_cell.angle_beta   90.00
_cell.angle_gamma   90.00
#
_symmetry.space_group_name_H-M   'P 1'
#
loop_
_entity.id
_entity.type
_entity.pdbx_description
1 polymer ?
#
loop_
_entity_poly.entity_id
_entity_poly.type
_entity_poly.pdbx_seq_one_letter_code
_entity_poly.pdbx_strand_id
1 'polypeptide(L)'
;MGGGVALTPTSTPSSPSCSSEVLPPEFADYVAVSPVSDEDETDECSVCDDAEVEALHYASRRLQDRSLREAKELIRRYKPGDWIEGAGGTKAGDYILPEITTLLLVGPKGAGKSTLVNRITRVFDKDDDPFAPDRVQVSRNSKSKGTIFLREYPVPRNSNAICIYDTRSLSSNPEKNFNMVHQWMTKGVSHGEMATLDTDDGIRISDMKPLGRKYSFLRCKTRKVNFVIFVVDGISFLESIDSERKEYTEVLHETFMYPFLSIGDDKPVVVVTHGDRLEIQQRAHVQNELAELLGIPLQQIFDIPGSDDYQTDLAVLDMLRYCIQHAEQNFPVKVNYLIQV
;
A
#
# COMPACT_ATOMS: atom_id res chain seq x y z
N MET A 1 44.23 -33.59 48.03
CA MET A 1 44.81 -32.30 48.46
C MET A 1 44.34 -31.27 47.43
N GLY A 2 43.57 -30.22 47.70
CA GLY A 2 43.18 -29.54 48.93
C GLY A 2 43.26 -28.03 48.67
N GLY A 3 42.11 -27.33 48.72
CA GLY A 3 41.96 -25.86 48.73
C GLY A 3 41.94 -25.18 47.34
N GLY A 4 40.94 -24.40 46.92
CA GLY A 4 39.81 -23.78 47.60
C GLY A 4 40.00 -22.27 47.74
N VAL A 5 39.50 -21.48 46.78
CA VAL A 5 39.08 -20.08 47.00
C VAL A 5 37.82 -19.82 46.18
N ALA A 6 36.76 -19.43 46.89
CA ALA A 6 35.44 -19.13 46.39
C ALA A 6 35.34 -17.65 45.95
N LEU A 7 34.59 -17.40 44.88
CA LEU A 7 34.04 -16.09 44.56
C LEU A 7 32.53 -16.23 44.40
N THR A 8 31.81 -15.59 45.32
CA THR A 8 30.35 -15.46 45.41
C THR A 8 29.79 -14.53 44.32
N PRO A 9 28.57 -14.77 43.83
CA PRO A 9 27.89 -13.89 42.88
C PRO A 9 27.04 -12.84 43.61
N THR A 10 27.13 -11.58 43.19
CA THR A 10 26.30 -10.44 43.59
C THR A 10 26.36 -9.51 42.38
N SER A 11 25.32 -9.03 41.71
CA SER A 11 23.96 -8.65 42.08
C SER A 11 23.11 -8.56 40.81
N THR A 12 21.82 -8.83 40.95
CA THR A 12 20.74 -8.58 39.98
C THR A 12 20.61 -7.09 39.62
N PRO A 13 20.37 -6.72 38.35
CA PRO A 13 19.90 -5.37 38.01
C PRO A 13 18.38 -5.27 38.18
N SER A 14 17.97 -4.36 39.07
CA SER A 14 16.58 -3.99 39.34
C SER A 14 16.00 -3.15 38.21
N SER A 15 14.73 -3.42 37.86
CA SER A 15 13.90 -2.68 36.92
C SER A 15 13.71 -1.21 37.32
N PRO A 16 13.62 -0.26 36.37
CA PRO A 16 13.14 1.08 36.66
C PRO A 16 11.60 1.12 36.59
N SER A 17 11.01 1.43 37.74
CA SER A 17 9.58 1.68 37.92
C SER A 17 9.19 3.09 37.45
N CYS A 18 7.99 3.21 36.89
CA CYS A 18 7.31 4.48 36.59
C CYS A 18 7.30 5.44 37.78
N SER A 19 7.65 6.70 37.52
CA SER A 19 7.30 7.83 38.37
C SER A 19 6.77 8.97 37.51
N SER A 20 5.48 9.23 37.67
CA SER A 20 4.74 10.38 37.15
C SER A 20 5.14 11.62 37.96
N GLU A 21 5.68 12.64 37.29
CA GLU A 21 5.82 13.98 37.88
C GLU A 21 4.76 14.91 37.32
N VAL A 22 3.98 15.48 38.25
CA VAL A 22 2.97 16.52 38.05
C VAL A 22 3.66 17.87 38.20
N LEU A 23 3.43 18.78 37.25
CA LEU A 23 3.81 20.20 37.36
C LEU A 23 2.55 21.10 37.27
N PRO A 24 2.58 22.28 37.92
CA PRO A 24 1.40 22.98 38.44
C PRO A 24 0.71 23.93 37.43
N PRO A 25 -0.51 24.43 37.74
CA PRO A 25 -1.31 25.26 36.85
C PRO A 25 -1.11 26.78 37.07
N GLU A 26 -1.74 27.58 36.20
CA GLU A 26 -1.96 29.06 36.20
C GLU A 26 -0.94 29.90 35.38
N PHE A 27 -1.29 30.93 34.60
CA PHE A 27 -2.53 31.61 34.14
C PHE A 27 -2.10 32.51 32.94
N ALA A 28 -2.99 32.76 31.96
CA ALA A 28 -3.28 34.11 31.44
C ALA A 28 -4.12 34.06 30.14
N ASP A 29 -5.30 34.66 30.25
CA ASP A 29 -6.29 34.94 29.22
C ASP A 29 -5.81 35.92 28.14
N TYR A 30 -6.36 35.81 26.93
CA TYR A 30 -6.69 36.99 26.14
C TYR A 30 -8.03 36.81 25.40
N VAL A 31 -8.94 37.71 25.74
CA VAL A 31 -10.30 37.89 25.25
C VAL A 31 -10.29 38.79 24.01
N ALA A 32 -11.15 38.53 23.02
CA ALA A 32 -11.61 39.52 22.05
C ALA A 32 -13.12 39.38 21.78
N VAL A 33 -13.87 40.07 22.65
CA VAL A 33 -15.16 40.78 22.52
C VAL A 33 -15.92 40.73 21.17
N SER A 34 -17.17 40.26 21.24
CA SER A 34 -18.27 40.51 20.27
C SER A 34 -18.87 41.92 20.39
N PRO A 35 -19.66 42.40 19.41
CA PRO A 35 -20.78 43.27 19.69
C PRO A 35 -22.14 42.55 19.51
N VAL A 36 -23.05 42.95 20.39
CA VAL A 36 -24.44 42.51 20.63
C VAL A 36 -25.42 43.28 19.74
N SER A 37 -26.56 42.66 19.39
CA SER A 37 -27.97 43.17 19.45
C SER A 37 -28.86 42.36 18.46
N ASP A 38 -30.13 42.03 18.69
CA ASP A 38 -31.05 41.97 19.83
C ASP A 38 -32.32 41.19 19.36
N GLU A 39 -32.98 40.52 20.31
CA GLU A 39 -34.42 40.20 20.41
C GLU A 39 -35.10 39.08 19.55
N ASP A 40 -35.49 38.05 20.31
CA ASP A 40 -36.80 37.38 20.40
C ASP A 40 -37.24 36.25 19.44
N GLU A 41 -37.88 35.28 20.10
CA GLU A 41 -38.72 34.17 19.64
C GLU A 41 -38.06 32.84 19.24
N THR A 42 -38.10 31.93 20.24
CA THR A 42 -38.31 30.49 20.11
C THR A 42 -37.41 29.74 19.11
N ASP A 43 -36.38 29.09 19.64
CA ASP A 43 -36.13 27.75 19.16
C ASP A 43 -35.78 26.83 20.32
N GLU A 44 -36.53 25.74 20.37
CA GLU A 44 -36.48 24.65 21.32
C GLU A 44 -35.06 24.07 21.26
N CYS A 45 -34.21 24.43 22.22
CA CYS A 45 -32.89 23.83 22.35
C CYS A 45 -33.10 22.38 22.80
N SER A 46 -33.33 21.50 21.82
CA SER A 46 -33.34 20.07 22.02
C SER A 46 -31.95 19.70 22.52
N VAL A 47 -31.82 19.49 23.83
CA VAL A 47 -30.79 18.64 24.38
C VAL A 47 -31.01 17.31 23.67
N CYS A 48 -30.27 17.04 22.60
CA CYS A 48 -30.26 15.71 22.00
C CYS A 48 -29.76 14.81 23.11
N ASP A 49 -30.65 13.97 23.65
CA ASP A 49 -30.30 13.06 24.73
C ASP A 49 -29.03 12.30 24.33
N ASP A 50 -28.01 12.29 25.20
CA ASP A 50 -26.72 11.62 24.94
C ASP A 50 -26.92 10.17 24.46
N ALA A 51 -28.03 9.54 24.87
CA ALA A 51 -28.46 8.22 24.44
C ALA A 51 -28.87 8.13 22.96
N GLU A 52 -29.50 9.15 22.38
CA GLU A 52 -29.85 9.17 20.95
C GLU A 52 -28.61 9.36 20.07
N VAL A 53 -27.70 10.25 20.48
CA VAL A 53 -26.41 10.45 19.79
C VAL A 53 -25.56 9.18 19.87
N GLU A 54 -25.50 8.51 21.02
CA GLU A 54 -24.82 7.23 21.20
C GLU A 54 -25.46 6.12 20.34
N ALA A 55 -26.79 6.06 20.28
CA ALA A 55 -27.51 5.10 19.44
C ALA A 55 -27.25 5.34 17.93
N LEU A 56 -27.19 6.59 17.47
CA LEU A 56 -26.85 6.95 16.09
C LEU A 56 -25.40 6.61 15.75
N HIS A 57 -24.46 6.87 16.66
CA HIS A 57 -23.07 6.43 16.50
C HIS A 57 -22.94 4.91 16.46
N TYR A 58 -23.68 4.20 17.31
CA TYR A 58 -23.70 2.74 17.34
C TYR A 58 -24.29 2.15 16.05
N ALA A 59 -25.40 2.71 15.57
CA ALA A 59 -26.02 2.31 14.30
C ALA A 59 -25.10 2.59 13.11
N SER A 60 -24.45 3.75 13.08
CA SER A 60 -23.46 4.10 12.05
C SER A 60 -22.28 3.14 12.03
N ARG A 61 -21.73 2.78 13.20
CA ARG A 61 -20.67 1.75 13.29
C ARG A 61 -21.12 0.40 12.78
N ARG A 62 -22.37 -0.03 13.07
CA ARG A 62 -22.89 -1.30 12.55
C ARG A 62 -23.05 -1.30 11.02
N LEU A 63 -23.49 -0.19 10.45
CA LEU A 63 -23.59 -0.04 8.99
C LEU A 63 -22.21 -0.06 8.33
N GLN A 64 -21.24 0.64 8.93
CA GLN A 64 -19.84 0.62 8.52
C GLN A 64 -19.26 -0.80 8.56
N ASP A 65 -19.39 -1.50 9.69
CA ASP A 65 -18.90 -2.88 9.84
C ASP A 65 -19.52 -3.85 8.81
N ARG A 66 -20.82 -3.68 8.54
CA ARG A 66 -21.51 -4.44 7.49
C ARG A 66 -20.94 -4.15 6.10
N SER A 67 -20.76 -2.88 5.75
CA SER A 67 -20.20 -2.46 4.45
C SER A 67 -18.79 -3.02 4.25
N LEU A 68 -17.94 -2.91 5.27
CA LEU A 68 -16.57 -3.44 5.22
C LEU A 68 -16.56 -4.97 5.06
N ARG A 69 -17.40 -5.68 5.81
CA ARG A 69 -17.55 -7.13 5.69
C ARG A 69 -17.99 -7.53 4.28
N GLU A 70 -18.98 -6.86 3.72
CA GLU A 70 -19.48 -7.13 2.36
C GLU A 70 -18.38 -6.89 1.31
N ALA A 71 -17.61 -5.80 1.42
CA ALA A 71 -16.49 -5.51 0.54
C ALA A 71 -15.37 -6.56 0.66
N LYS A 72 -15.02 -7.00 1.88
CA LYS A 72 -14.04 -8.07 2.09
C LYS A 72 -14.53 -9.41 1.51
N GLU A 73 -15.80 -9.75 1.71
CA GLU A 73 -16.39 -10.99 1.17
C GLU A 73 -16.37 -11.01 -0.36
N LEU A 74 -16.60 -9.86 -1.00
CA LEU A 74 -16.53 -9.70 -2.44
C LEU A 74 -15.12 -9.99 -2.97
N ILE A 75 -14.08 -9.49 -2.32
CA ILE A 75 -12.68 -9.83 -2.66
C ILE A 75 -12.32 -11.29 -2.31
N ARG A 76 -12.84 -11.84 -1.21
CA ARG A 76 -12.62 -13.25 -0.80
C ARG A 76 -13.22 -14.24 -1.81
N ARG A 77 -14.37 -13.90 -2.40
CA ARG A 77 -15.09 -14.77 -3.36
C ARG A 77 -14.61 -14.62 -4.80
N TYR A 78 -13.92 -13.53 -5.11
CA TYR A 78 -13.41 -13.22 -6.43
C TYR A 78 -12.59 -14.38 -7.03
N LYS A 79 -12.79 -14.60 -8.32
CA LYS A 79 -11.95 -15.41 -9.20
C LYS A 79 -11.68 -14.65 -10.51
N PRO A 80 -10.53 -14.86 -11.15
CA PRO A 80 -10.24 -14.28 -12.44
C PRO A 80 -11.36 -14.55 -13.47
N GLY A 81 -11.93 -13.48 -14.01
CA GLY A 81 -13.02 -13.46 -14.98
C GLY A 81 -14.40 -13.13 -14.39
N ASP A 82 -14.53 -13.00 -13.06
CA ASP A 82 -15.82 -12.71 -12.41
C ASP A 82 -16.37 -11.31 -12.76
N TRP A 83 -15.51 -10.34 -13.07
CA TRP A 83 -15.87 -8.92 -13.23
C TRP A 83 -15.64 -8.38 -14.65
N ILE A 84 -15.55 -9.28 -15.62
CA ILE A 84 -15.56 -8.90 -17.04
C ILE A 84 -16.91 -8.28 -17.39
N GLU A 85 -16.90 -7.01 -17.82
CA GLU A 85 -18.11 -6.24 -18.15
C GLU A 85 -18.83 -6.72 -19.42
N GLY A 86 -18.19 -7.58 -20.22
CA GLY A 86 -18.77 -8.14 -21.43
C GLY A 86 -18.93 -7.14 -22.57
N ALA A 87 -18.05 -6.14 -22.62
CA ALA A 87 -18.02 -5.15 -23.70
C ALA A 87 -17.95 -5.84 -25.07
N GLY A 88 -18.68 -5.31 -26.05
CA GLY A 88 -18.78 -5.90 -27.40
C GLY A 88 -19.49 -7.26 -27.46
N GLY A 89 -20.32 -7.60 -26.46
CA GLY A 89 -21.06 -8.87 -26.40
C GLY A 89 -20.21 -10.07 -25.99
N THR A 90 -19.00 -9.82 -25.49
CA THR A 90 -18.09 -10.86 -24.99
C THR A 90 -18.55 -11.38 -23.62
N LYS A 91 -18.16 -12.60 -23.29
CA LYS A 91 -18.36 -13.24 -21.98
C LYS A 91 -17.02 -13.66 -21.42
N ALA A 92 -16.96 -13.94 -20.11
CA ALA A 92 -15.72 -14.39 -19.46
C ALA A 92 -15.05 -15.59 -20.18
N GLY A 93 -15.85 -16.48 -20.78
CA GLY A 93 -15.35 -17.62 -21.57
C GLY A 93 -14.57 -17.25 -22.83
N ASP A 94 -14.70 -16.01 -23.32
CA ASP A 94 -14.03 -15.52 -24.53
C ASP A 94 -12.63 -14.97 -24.24
N TYR A 95 -12.24 -14.85 -22.97
CA TYR A 95 -10.96 -14.31 -22.53
C TYR A 95 -9.98 -15.41 -22.10
N ILE A 96 -8.69 -15.13 -22.25
CA ILE A 96 -7.61 -15.94 -21.69
C ILE A 96 -7.42 -15.52 -20.23
N LEU A 97 -8.14 -16.20 -19.36
CA LEU A 97 -8.12 -15.92 -17.92
C LEU A 97 -6.79 -16.38 -17.29
N PRO A 98 -6.14 -15.54 -16.46
CA PRO A 98 -5.00 -15.99 -15.68
C PRO A 98 -5.45 -16.95 -14.58
N GLU A 99 -4.52 -17.80 -14.10
CA GLU A 99 -4.78 -18.64 -12.92
C GLU A 99 -4.98 -17.79 -11.67
N ILE A 100 -4.24 -16.67 -11.57
CA ILE A 100 -4.26 -15.72 -10.48
C ILE A 100 -4.08 -14.32 -11.06
N THR A 101 -4.84 -13.35 -10.56
CA THR A 101 -4.66 -11.94 -10.93
C THR A 101 -3.43 -11.40 -10.21
N THR A 102 -2.43 -10.99 -10.98
CA THR A 102 -1.11 -10.56 -10.47
C THR A 102 -0.99 -9.05 -10.48
N LEU A 103 -0.92 -8.45 -9.30
CA LEU A 103 -0.74 -7.01 -9.11
C LEU A 103 0.73 -6.72 -8.77
N LEU A 104 1.34 -5.77 -9.48
CA LEU A 104 2.75 -5.41 -9.30
C LEU A 104 2.87 -4.06 -8.59
N LEU A 105 3.57 -3.99 -7.45
CA LEU A 105 3.87 -2.69 -6.81
C LEU A 105 5.14 -2.12 -7.43
N VAL A 106 5.12 -0.88 -7.89
CA VAL A 106 6.30 -0.16 -8.43
C VAL A 106 6.40 1.18 -7.73
N GLY A 107 7.61 1.65 -7.42
CA GLY A 107 7.77 2.98 -6.81
C GLY A 107 9.17 3.22 -6.22
N PRO A 108 9.50 4.49 -5.89
CA PRO A 108 10.81 4.88 -5.38
C PRO A 108 11.25 4.17 -4.10
N LYS A 109 12.53 4.35 -3.75
CA LYS A 109 13.06 3.87 -2.47
C LYS A 109 12.41 4.65 -1.34
N GLY A 110 11.94 3.93 -0.32
CA GLY A 110 11.27 4.55 0.82
C GLY A 110 9.78 4.82 0.58
N ALA A 111 9.24 4.60 -0.63
CA ALA A 111 7.83 4.81 -0.95
C ALA A 111 6.81 3.92 -0.22
N GLY A 112 7.22 3.15 0.79
CA GLY A 112 6.26 2.38 1.60
C GLY A 112 5.68 1.11 0.94
N LYS A 113 6.18 0.65 -0.21
CA LYS A 113 5.69 -0.58 -0.91
C LYS A 113 5.50 -1.80 0.01
N SER A 114 6.54 -2.21 0.72
CA SER A 114 6.47 -3.36 1.65
C SER A 114 5.48 -3.13 2.80
N THR A 115 5.37 -1.89 3.29
CA THR A 115 4.39 -1.49 4.31
C THR A 115 2.97 -1.56 3.74
N LEU A 116 2.77 -1.13 2.50
CA LEU A 116 1.50 -1.22 1.79
C LEU A 116 1.08 -2.69 1.61
N VAL A 117 2.00 -3.60 1.31
CA VAL A 117 1.67 -5.04 1.27
C VAL A 117 1.19 -5.52 2.64
N ASN A 118 1.90 -5.19 3.73
CA ASN A 118 1.44 -5.55 5.07
C ASN A 118 0.04 -4.98 5.35
N ARG A 119 -0.19 -3.71 5.02
CA ARG A 119 -1.49 -3.04 5.16
C ARG A 119 -2.59 -3.78 4.41
N ILE A 120 -2.36 -4.09 3.13
CA ILE A 120 -3.31 -4.85 2.30
C ILE A 120 -3.60 -6.23 2.89
N THR A 121 -2.57 -6.96 3.31
CA THR A 121 -2.77 -8.30 3.89
C THR A 121 -3.49 -8.24 5.23
N ARG A 122 -3.21 -7.21 6.05
CA ARG A 122 -3.79 -7.03 7.38
C ARG A 122 -5.29 -6.82 7.33
N VAL A 123 -5.82 -6.15 6.29
CA VAL A 123 -7.26 -5.96 6.09
C VAL A 123 -8.01 -7.30 6.17
N PHE A 124 -7.44 -8.37 5.63
CA PHE A 124 -8.05 -9.70 5.63
C PHE A 124 -7.59 -10.58 6.79
N ASP A 125 -6.30 -10.52 7.13
CA ASP A 125 -5.72 -11.40 8.15
C ASP A 125 -6.30 -11.12 9.54
N LYS A 126 -6.67 -9.86 9.84
CA LYS A 126 -7.21 -9.50 11.17
C LYS A 126 -8.58 -10.09 11.50
N ASP A 127 -9.32 -10.56 10.49
CA ASP A 127 -10.59 -11.28 10.71
C ASP A 127 -10.35 -12.72 11.15
N ASP A 128 -9.24 -13.32 10.68
CA ASP A 128 -8.90 -14.72 10.94
C ASP A 128 -7.94 -14.86 12.14
N ASP A 129 -6.96 -13.97 12.26
CA ASP A 129 -5.99 -13.86 13.36
C ASP A 129 -5.59 -12.38 13.57
N PRO A 130 -6.25 -11.68 14.54
CA PRO A 130 -5.93 -10.29 14.88
C PRO A 130 -4.47 -10.06 15.30
N PHE A 131 -3.74 -11.10 15.70
CA PHE A 131 -2.36 -11.05 16.17
C PHE A 131 -1.35 -11.59 15.15
N ALA A 132 -1.79 -11.89 13.93
CA ALA A 132 -0.90 -12.35 12.87
C ALA A 132 0.28 -11.38 12.72
N PRO A 133 1.53 -11.85 12.64
CA PRO A 133 2.65 -10.96 12.40
C PRO A 133 2.64 -10.44 10.96
N ASP A 134 3.32 -9.31 10.75
CA ASP A 134 3.57 -8.76 9.41
C ASP A 134 4.19 -9.81 8.48
N ARG A 135 3.66 -9.91 7.26
CA ARG A 135 4.07 -10.90 6.26
C ARG A 135 5.32 -10.47 5.49
N VAL A 136 5.53 -9.16 5.37
CA VAL A 136 6.66 -8.55 4.70
C VAL A 136 7.60 -7.95 5.73
N GLN A 137 8.88 -8.25 5.58
CA GLN A 137 9.91 -7.60 6.38
C GLN A 137 10.11 -6.17 5.88
N VAL A 138 9.74 -5.18 6.70
CA VAL A 138 9.99 -3.77 6.39
C VAL A 138 11.37 -3.38 6.92
N SER A 139 12.22 -2.90 6.01
CA SER A 139 13.52 -2.34 6.39
C SER A 139 13.36 -0.93 6.96
N ARG A 140 13.54 -0.75 8.26
CA ARG A 140 13.54 0.57 8.91
C ARG A 140 14.89 1.32 8.87
N ASN A 141 15.95 0.69 8.36
CA ASN A 141 17.29 1.29 8.32
C ASN A 141 17.61 1.87 6.94
N SER A 142 18.00 3.13 6.86
CA SER A 142 18.43 3.79 5.60
C SER A 142 19.64 3.10 4.92
N LYS A 143 20.48 2.44 5.72
CA LYS A 143 21.64 1.64 5.31
C LYS A 143 21.29 0.20 4.88
N SER A 144 20.07 -0.25 5.12
CA SER A 144 19.66 -1.58 4.70
C SER A 144 19.48 -1.60 3.17
N LYS A 145 19.84 -2.73 2.57
CA LYS A 145 19.87 -2.96 1.12
C LYS A 145 18.47 -2.99 0.47
N GLY A 146 17.40 -2.85 1.26
CA GLY A 146 16.01 -2.86 0.78
C GLY A 146 15.56 -4.23 0.28
N THR A 147 14.39 -4.28 -0.39
CA THR A 147 13.87 -5.49 -1.05
C THR A 147 14.77 -5.86 -2.23
N ILE A 148 15.43 -7.02 -2.16
CA ILE A 148 16.37 -7.51 -3.19
C ILE A 148 15.69 -8.51 -4.14
N PHE A 149 14.72 -9.27 -3.62
CA PHE A 149 14.02 -10.31 -4.35
C PHE A 149 12.55 -9.94 -4.49
N LEU A 150 11.99 -10.22 -5.66
CA LEU A 150 10.55 -10.19 -5.88
C LEU A 150 9.88 -11.20 -4.96
N ARG A 151 8.82 -10.79 -4.27
CA ARG A 151 8.06 -11.67 -3.38
C ARG A 151 6.58 -11.60 -3.69
N GLU A 152 6.05 -12.77 -4.03
CA GLU A 152 4.61 -13.01 -4.16
C GLU A 152 3.93 -13.10 -2.80
N TYR A 153 2.84 -12.36 -2.64
CA TYR A 153 1.96 -12.36 -1.49
C TYR A 153 0.52 -12.63 -1.93
N PRO A 154 -0.02 -13.83 -1.69
CA PRO A 154 -1.44 -14.10 -1.92
C PRO A 154 -2.32 -13.25 -1.02
N VAL A 155 -3.40 -12.69 -1.58
CA VAL A 155 -4.36 -11.85 -0.87
C VAL A 155 -5.79 -12.27 -1.26
N PRO A 156 -6.66 -12.64 -0.31
CA PRO A 156 -6.39 -12.94 1.11
C PRO A 156 -5.44 -14.13 1.31
N ARG A 157 -5.05 -14.41 2.56
CA ARG A 157 -4.22 -15.58 2.87
C ARG A 157 -4.91 -16.87 2.41
N ASN A 158 -4.14 -17.76 1.77
CA ASN A 158 -4.62 -19.01 1.16
C ASN A 158 -5.59 -18.84 -0.03
N SER A 159 -5.82 -17.61 -0.50
CA SER A 159 -6.50 -17.39 -1.78
C SER A 159 -5.53 -17.63 -2.94
N ASN A 160 -6.03 -18.24 -4.02
CA ASN A 160 -5.31 -18.36 -5.28
C ASN A 160 -5.85 -17.40 -6.35
N ALA A 161 -6.68 -16.42 -5.97
CA ALA A 161 -7.34 -15.53 -6.91
C ALA A 161 -6.56 -14.25 -7.19
N ILE A 162 -5.87 -13.68 -6.18
CA ILE A 162 -5.07 -12.46 -6.32
C ILE A 162 -3.73 -12.66 -5.63
N CYS A 163 -2.66 -12.17 -6.26
CA CYS A 163 -1.37 -12.04 -5.62
C CYS A 163 -0.76 -10.67 -5.88
N ILE A 164 -0.01 -10.20 -4.89
CA ILE A 164 0.69 -8.94 -4.91
C ILE A 164 2.19 -9.22 -4.93
N TYR A 165 2.89 -8.58 -5.86
CA TYR A 165 4.35 -8.66 -5.96
C TYR A 165 4.98 -7.40 -5.38
N ASP A 166 5.70 -7.57 -4.26
CA ASP A 166 6.58 -6.53 -3.73
C ASP A 166 7.88 -6.49 -4.54
N THR A 167 8.24 -5.31 -5.04
CA THR A 167 9.38 -5.13 -5.93
C THR A 167 10.54 -4.40 -5.25
N ARG A 168 11.72 -4.54 -5.85
CA ARG A 168 12.83 -3.66 -5.55
C ARG A 168 12.48 -2.23 -5.93
N SER A 169 12.89 -1.29 -5.10
CA SER A 169 12.67 0.14 -5.32
C SER A 169 13.37 0.65 -6.58
N LEU A 170 12.73 1.63 -7.21
CA LEU A 170 13.32 2.40 -8.31
C LEU A 170 14.61 3.09 -7.85
N SER A 171 15.56 3.20 -8.77
CA SER A 171 16.81 3.93 -8.60
C SER A 171 16.69 5.34 -9.15
N SER A 172 17.68 6.19 -8.90
CA SER A 172 17.80 7.50 -9.55
C SER A 172 18.22 7.43 -11.02
N ASN A 173 18.48 6.23 -11.56
CA ASN A 173 18.83 6.03 -12.97
C ASN A 173 17.59 5.52 -13.74
N PRO A 174 16.98 6.34 -14.62
CA PRO A 174 15.77 5.98 -15.35
C PRO A 174 15.94 4.79 -16.29
N GLU A 175 17.08 4.68 -16.99
CA GLU A 175 17.35 3.59 -17.93
C GLU A 175 17.31 2.22 -17.24
N LYS A 176 17.87 2.13 -16.04
CA LYS A 176 17.81 0.88 -15.24
C LYS A 176 16.39 0.56 -14.80
N ASN A 177 15.64 1.58 -14.39
CA ASN A 177 14.24 1.43 -14.02
C ASN A 177 13.42 0.91 -15.21
N PHE A 178 13.61 1.49 -16.39
CA PHE A 178 12.93 1.10 -17.62
C PHE A 178 13.25 -0.32 -18.06
N ASN A 179 14.52 -0.73 -17.97
CA ASN A 179 14.92 -2.10 -18.28
C ASN A 179 14.26 -3.12 -17.33
N MET A 180 14.21 -2.82 -16.03
CA MET A 180 13.56 -3.67 -15.04
C MET A 180 12.04 -3.76 -15.28
N VAL A 181 11.37 -2.62 -15.42
CA VAL A 181 9.92 -2.57 -15.68
C VAL A 181 9.59 -3.29 -16.98
N HIS A 182 10.36 -3.06 -18.04
CA HIS A 182 10.17 -3.74 -19.32
C HIS A 182 10.27 -5.26 -19.17
N GLN A 183 11.27 -5.75 -18.43
CA GLN A 183 11.41 -7.20 -18.17
C GLN A 183 10.20 -7.76 -17.42
N TRP A 184 9.78 -7.13 -16.33
CA TRP A 184 8.62 -7.59 -15.55
C TRP A 184 7.33 -7.60 -16.36
N MET A 185 7.11 -6.58 -17.16
CA MET A 185 5.86 -6.41 -17.91
C MET A 185 5.80 -7.31 -19.16
N THR A 186 6.94 -7.62 -19.78
CA THR A 186 7.00 -8.47 -20.99
C THR A 186 7.21 -9.95 -20.68
N LYS A 187 8.07 -10.28 -19.71
CA LYS A 187 8.42 -11.67 -19.36
C LYS A 187 7.63 -12.20 -18.16
N GLY A 188 7.02 -11.32 -17.39
CA GLY A 188 6.37 -11.64 -16.12
C GLY A 188 7.34 -11.59 -14.94
N VAL A 189 6.81 -11.88 -13.76
CA VAL A 189 7.52 -11.87 -12.47
C VAL A 189 7.47 -13.24 -11.81
N SER A 190 8.52 -13.58 -11.07
CA SER A 190 8.56 -14.83 -10.30
C SER A 190 8.97 -14.63 -8.84
N HIS A 191 8.34 -15.35 -7.93
CA HIS A 191 8.72 -15.32 -6.51
C HIS A 191 10.19 -15.74 -6.34
N GLY A 192 10.95 -14.95 -5.59
CA GLY A 192 12.38 -15.19 -5.35
C GLY A 192 13.28 -14.78 -6.52
N GLU A 193 12.74 -14.21 -7.59
CA GLU A 193 13.53 -13.63 -8.68
C GLU A 193 14.33 -12.43 -8.17
N MET A 194 15.61 -12.37 -8.53
CA MET A 194 16.50 -11.29 -8.14
C MET A 194 16.33 -10.13 -9.12
N ALA A 195 16.00 -8.96 -8.59
CA ALA A 195 16.04 -7.72 -9.35
C ALA A 195 17.48 -7.18 -9.34
N THR A 196 18.33 -7.65 -10.25
CA THR A 196 19.71 -7.17 -10.38
C THR A 196 19.74 -5.80 -11.06
N LEU A 197 20.38 -4.81 -10.42
CA LEU A 197 20.89 -3.61 -11.11
C LEU A 197 22.33 -3.91 -11.55
N ASP A 198 22.68 -3.64 -12.80
CA ASP A 198 24.03 -3.86 -13.34
C ASP A 198 25.15 -3.05 -12.63
N THR A 199 24.83 -2.10 -11.75
CA THR A 199 25.81 -1.34 -10.95
C THR A 199 25.76 -1.67 -9.46
N ASP A 200 25.52 -2.93 -9.09
CA ASP A 200 25.85 -3.39 -7.74
C ASP A 200 27.38 -3.50 -7.56
N ASP A 201 28.15 -2.52 -8.04
CA ASP A 201 29.60 -2.41 -7.92
C ASP A 201 30.08 -2.41 -6.45
N GLY A 202 29.15 -2.16 -5.50
CA GLY A 202 29.36 -2.30 -4.07
C GLY A 202 28.82 -3.60 -3.44
N ILE A 203 27.97 -4.37 -4.12
CA ILE A 203 27.56 -5.70 -3.65
C ILE A 203 28.46 -6.72 -4.30
N ARG A 204 29.50 -7.13 -3.54
CA ARG A 204 30.28 -8.30 -3.93
C ARG A 204 29.32 -9.46 -4.18
N ILE A 205 29.29 -9.95 -5.41
CA ILE A 205 28.54 -11.15 -5.83
C ILE A 205 28.77 -12.32 -4.85
N SER A 206 29.90 -12.36 -4.13
CA SER A 206 30.19 -13.29 -3.05
C SER A 206 29.16 -13.29 -1.90
N ASP A 207 28.60 -12.13 -1.55
CA ASP A 207 27.69 -11.97 -0.41
C ASP A 207 26.24 -12.32 -0.80
N MET A 208 25.94 -12.36 -2.10
CA MET A 208 24.63 -12.72 -2.64
C MET A 208 24.50 -14.22 -2.99
N LYS A 209 25.63 -14.91 -3.21
CA LYS A 209 25.66 -16.37 -3.48
C LYS A 209 24.90 -17.21 -2.44
N PRO A 210 24.97 -16.93 -1.12
CA PRO A 210 24.19 -17.68 -0.12
C PRO A 210 22.67 -17.42 -0.20
N LEU A 211 22.24 -16.17 -0.46
CA LEU A 211 20.82 -15.84 -0.58
C LEU A 211 20.19 -16.37 -1.88
N GLY A 212 20.89 -16.23 -3.00
CA GLY A 212 20.46 -16.80 -4.28
C GLY A 212 20.30 -18.32 -4.22
N ARG A 213 21.19 -19.02 -3.49
CA ARG A 213 21.08 -20.47 -3.24
C ARG A 213 19.83 -20.88 -2.46
N LYS A 214 19.30 -20.01 -1.58
CA LYS A 214 18.07 -20.31 -0.82
C LYS A 214 16.83 -20.33 -1.71
N TYR A 215 16.82 -19.51 -2.76
CA TYR A 215 15.70 -19.36 -3.69
C TYR A 215 15.89 -20.15 -5.00
N SER A 216 17.11 -20.51 -5.38
CA SER A 216 17.41 -21.26 -6.63
C SER A 216 16.84 -22.68 -6.66
N PHE A 217 16.46 -23.25 -5.51
CA PHE A 217 15.80 -24.57 -5.42
C PHE A 217 14.28 -24.50 -5.64
N LEU A 218 13.69 -23.31 -5.56
CA LEU A 218 12.27 -23.09 -5.81
C LEU A 218 12.10 -22.70 -7.28
N ARG A 219 11.68 -23.64 -8.13
CA ARG A 219 11.17 -23.29 -9.46
C ARG A 219 9.81 -22.63 -9.28
N CYS A 220 9.82 -21.34 -8.96
CA CYS A 220 8.60 -20.55 -8.87
C CYS A 220 8.04 -20.31 -10.28
N LYS A 221 6.72 -20.39 -10.40
CA LYS A 221 6.02 -20.11 -11.66
C LYS A 221 6.22 -18.63 -12.01
N THR A 222 6.52 -18.33 -13.26
CA THR A 222 6.51 -16.95 -13.77
C THR A 222 5.07 -16.55 -14.06
N ARG A 223 4.64 -15.39 -13.55
CA ARG A 223 3.29 -14.87 -13.70
C ARG A 223 3.30 -13.60 -14.56
N LYS A 224 2.36 -13.50 -15.50
CA LYS A 224 2.14 -12.27 -16.25
C LYS A 224 1.54 -11.23 -15.30
N VAL A 225 2.05 -10.00 -15.36
CA VAL A 225 1.48 -8.87 -14.62
C VAL A 225 0.13 -8.51 -15.23
N ASN A 226 -0.91 -8.39 -14.39
CA ASN A 226 -2.26 -8.04 -14.82
C ASN A 226 -2.63 -6.59 -14.54
N PHE A 227 -2.02 -5.96 -13.53
CA PHE A 227 -2.16 -4.53 -13.26
C PHE A 227 -1.03 -4.01 -12.37
N VAL A 228 -0.80 -2.70 -12.39
CA VAL A 228 0.30 -2.04 -11.67
C VAL A 228 -0.26 -1.08 -10.63
N ILE A 229 0.32 -1.15 -9.42
CA ILE A 229 0.11 -0.21 -8.32
C ILE A 229 1.37 0.64 -8.20
N PHE A 230 1.28 1.91 -8.56
CA PHE A 230 2.38 2.86 -8.47
C PHE A 230 2.38 3.58 -7.13
N VAL A 231 3.37 3.28 -6.29
CA VAL A 231 3.40 3.72 -4.89
C VAL A 231 4.29 4.94 -4.73
N VAL A 232 3.74 5.97 -4.10
CA VAL A 232 4.36 7.28 -3.86
C VAL A 232 4.43 7.53 -2.35
N ASP A 233 5.57 8.02 -1.87
CA ASP A 233 5.66 8.62 -0.54
C ASP A 233 5.09 10.05 -0.60
N GLY A 234 3.96 10.29 0.08
CA GLY A 234 3.30 11.58 0.10
C GLY A 234 4.13 12.67 0.78
N ILE A 235 4.97 12.32 1.75
CA ILE A 235 5.83 13.29 2.46
C ILE A 235 6.95 13.75 1.53
N SER A 236 7.70 12.78 0.99
CA SER A 236 8.77 13.08 0.03
C SER A 236 8.24 13.82 -1.20
N PHE A 237 7.01 13.52 -1.62
CA PHE A 237 6.36 14.25 -2.71
C PHE A 237 6.06 15.70 -2.32
N LEU A 238 5.39 15.93 -1.19
CA LEU A 238 5.06 17.26 -0.70
C LEU A 238 6.32 18.13 -0.54
N GLU A 239 7.37 17.58 0.08
CA GLU A 239 8.65 18.27 0.23
C GLU A 239 9.31 18.61 -1.12
N SER A 240 9.04 17.82 -2.16
CA SER A 240 9.63 18.01 -3.49
C SER A 240 8.88 19.00 -4.38
N ILE A 241 7.60 19.28 -4.12
CA ILE A 241 6.81 20.25 -4.88
C ILE A 241 7.40 21.65 -4.75
N ASP A 242 7.74 22.04 -3.52
CA ASP A 242 8.31 23.36 -3.21
C ASP A 242 9.85 23.41 -3.30
N SER A 243 10.48 22.28 -3.63
CA SER A 243 11.94 22.17 -3.68
C SER A 243 12.51 22.59 -5.03
N GLU A 244 13.70 23.20 -5.00
CA GLU A 244 14.54 23.32 -6.20
C GLU A 244 15.03 21.94 -6.70
N ARG A 245 15.06 20.93 -5.82
CA ARG A 245 15.49 19.57 -6.16
C ARG A 245 14.32 18.73 -6.62
N LYS A 246 14.14 18.67 -7.95
CA LYS A 246 13.06 17.93 -8.60
C LYS A 246 13.37 16.46 -8.88
N GLU A 247 14.49 15.93 -8.37
CA GLU A 247 14.90 14.53 -8.63
C GLU A 247 13.79 13.51 -8.30
N TYR A 248 13.05 13.71 -7.22
CA TYR A 248 11.98 12.80 -6.82
C TYR A 248 10.79 12.87 -7.78
N THR A 249 10.31 14.07 -8.13
CA THR A 249 9.18 14.27 -9.05
C THR A 249 9.53 13.87 -10.48
N GLU A 250 10.77 14.11 -10.92
CA GLU A 250 11.29 13.67 -12.22
C GLU A 250 11.29 12.14 -12.31
N VAL A 251 11.84 11.43 -11.32
CA VAL A 251 11.83 9.95 -11.31
C VAL A 251 10.40 9.39 -11.31
N LEU A 252 9.49 10.02 -10.56
CA LEU A 252 8.08 9.64 -10.55
C LEU A 252 7.44 9.81 -11.93
N HIS A 253 7.55 11.01 -12.51
CA HIS A 253 6.96 11.35 -13.79
C HIS A 253 7.53 10.48 -14.92
N GLU A 254 8.85 10.38 -15.04
CA GLU A 254 9.50 9.58 -16.08
C GLU A 254 9.12 8.10 -15.99
N THR A 255 9.08 7.54 -14.78
CA THR A 255 8.70 6.13 -14.60
C THR A 255 7.23 5.91 -14.90
N PHE A 256 6.35 6.80 -14.44
CA PHE A 256 4.91 6.69 -14.66
C PHE A 256 4.54 6.85 -16.15
N MET A 257 5.24 7.73 -16.86
CA MET A 257 5.04 7.96 -18.29
C MET A 257 5.66 6.87 -19.17
N TYR A 258 6.44 5.95 -18.60
CA TYR A 258 7.05 4.87 -19.35
C TYR A 258 5.98 3.92 -19.92
N PRO A 259 5.88 3.73 -21.25
CA PRO A 259 4.75 3.03 -21.86
C PRO A 259 4.54 1.59 -21.38
N PHE A 260 5.63 0.88 -21.03
CA PHE A 260 5.52 -0.50 -20.55
C PHE A 260 4.91 -0.62 -19.15
N LEU A 261 4.81 0.47 -18.38
CA LEU A 261 4.16 0.44 -17.07
C LEU A 261 2.63 0.38 -17.21
N SER A 262 2.07 0.83 -18.34
CA SER A 262 0.66 0.70 -18.70
C SER A 262 0.35 -0.68 -19.28
N ILE A 263 -0.91 -1.10 -19.17
CA ILE A 263 -1.43 -2.28 -19.85
C ILE A 263 -2.57 -1.81 -20.76
N GLY A 264 -2.37 -1.93 -22.07
CA GLY A 264 -3.26 -1.28 -23.02
C GLY A 264 -3.24 0.24 -22.80
N ASP A 265 -4.43 0.84 -22.73
CA ASP A 265 -4.62 2.26 -22.43
C ASP A 265 -4.72 2.54 -20.91
N ASP A 266 -4.77 1.50 -20.08
CA ASP A 266 -4.90 1.66 -18.64
C ASP A 266 -3.57 2.05 -17.99
N LYS A 267 -3.61 3.21 -17.34
CA LYS A 267 -2.52 3.74 -16.52
C LYS A 267 -2.51 3.04 -15.15
N PRO A 268 -1.34 2.91 -14.49
CA PRO A 268 -1.26 2.36 -13.13
C PRO A 268 -2.13 3.13 -12.14
N VAL A 269 -2.74 2.45 -11.17
CA VAL A 269 -3.31 3.15 -10.01
C VAL A 269 -2.19 3.79 -9.20
N VAL A 270 -2.41 4.97 -8.63
CA VAL A 270 -1.43 5.63 -7.76
C VAL A 270 -1.86 5.45 -6.31
N VAL A 271 -0.93 5.00 -5.46
CA VAL A 271 -1.15 4.90 -4.01
C VAL A 271 -0.20 5.83 -3.29
N VAL A 272 -0.76 6.81 -2.58
CA VAL A 272 -0.04 7.71 -1.69
C VAL A 272 0.08 7.05 -0.32
N THR A 273 1.31 6.91 0.16
CA THR A 273 1.64 6.33 1.47
C THR A 273 2.20 7.40 2.41
N HIS A 274 2.28 7.05 3.69
CA HIS A 274 2.74 7.94 4.79
C HIS A 274 1.87 9.18 5.01
N GLY A 275 0.61 9.17 4.52
CA GLY A 275 -0.37 10.22 4.76
C GLY A 275 -0.75 10.38 6.24
N ASP A 276 -0.46 9.40 7.11
CA ASP A 276 -0.62 9.50 8.56
C ASP A 276 0.28 10.56 9.21
N ARG A 277 1.29 11.05 8.48
CA ARG A 277 2.21 12.10 8.92
C ARG A 277 1.88 13.47 8.29
N LEU A 278 0.80 13.55 7.52
CA LEU A 278 0.35 14.74 6.83
C LEU A 278 -1.00 15.20 7.37
N GLU A 279 -1.23 16.50 7.39
CA GLU A 279 -2.53 17.07 7.66
C GLU A 279 -3.51 16.79 6.53
N ILE A 280 -4.83 16.81 6.82
CA ILE A 280 -5.88 16.56 5.82
C ILE A 280 -5.73 17.47 4.59
N GLN A 281 -5.40 18.74 4.81
CA GLN A 281 -5.20 19.71 3.72
C GLN A 281 -3.97 19.37 2.88
N GLN A 282 -2.88 18.94 3.51
CA GLN A 282 -1.66 18.51 2.82
C GLN A 282 -1.90 17.24 2.00
N ARG A 283 -2.68 16.28 2.52
CA ARG A 283 -3.07 15.06 1.81
C ARG A 283 -3.85 15.38 0.53
N ALA A 284 -4.85 16.26 0.64
CA ALA A 284 -5.62 16.72 -0.52
C ALA A 284 -4.74 17.47 -1.54
N HIS A 285 -3.82 18.32 -1.08
CA HIS A 285 -2.88 19.02 -1.95
C HIS A 285 -1.98 18.04 -2.71
N VAL A 286 -1.38 17.06 -2.02
CA VAL A 286 -0.57 16.00 -2.63
C VAL A 286 -1.34 15.24 -3.72
N GLN A 287 -2.60 14.88 -3.48
CA GLN A 287 -3.41 14.18 -4.48
C GLN A 287 -3.67 15.04 -5.73
N ASN A 288 -3.99 16.34 -5.55
CA ASN A 288 -4.23 17.25 -6.66
C ASN A 288 -2.98 17.47 -7.51
N GLU A 289 -1.83 17.72 -6.87
CA GLU A 289 -0.55 17.91 -7.56
C GLU A 289 -0.09 16.63 -8.27
N LEU A 290 -0.33 15.45 -7.68
CA LEU A 290 -0.06 14.17 -8.37
C LEU A 290 -0.97 13.97 -9.58
N ALA A 291 -2.26 14.32 -9.48
CA ALA A 291 -3.18 14.22 -10.60
C ALA A 291 -2.75 15.10 -11.77
N GLU A 292 -2.31 16.33 -11.49
CA GLU A 292 -1.78 17.24 -12.49
C GLU A 292 -0.45 16.73 -13.08
N LEU A 293 0.52 16.38 -12.22
CA LEU A 293 1.83 15.91 -12.65
C LEU A 293 1.74 14.66 -13.53
N LEU A 294 0.89 13.71 -13.16
CA LEU A 294 0.78 12.41 -13.84
C LEU A 294 -0.33 12.38 -14.91
N GLY A 295 -1.11 13.46 -15.05
CA GLY A 295 -2.18 13.54 -16.04
C GLY A 295 -3.25 12.45 -15.87
N ILE A 296 -3.62 12.11 -14.62
CA ILE A 296 -4.61 11.08 -14.28
C ILE A 296 -5.75 11.65 -13.44
N PRO A 297 -6.95 11.05 -13.49
CA PRO A 297 -8.08 11.48 -12.65
C PRO A 297 -7.81 11.20 -11.17
N LEU A 298 -8.35 12.04 -10.28
CA LEU A 298 -8.24 11.87 -8.83
C LEU A 298 -8.78 10.51 -8.34
N GLN A 299 -9.76 9.94 -9.03
CA GLN A 299 -10.34 8.63 -8.72
C GLN A 299 -9.34 7.47 -8.86
N GLN A 300 -8.21 7.71 -9.55
CA GLN A 300 -7.12 6.76 -9.72
C GLN A 300 -6.02 6.93 -8.66
N ILE A 301 -6.17 7.88 -7.73
CA ILE A 301 -5.21 8.19 -6.67
C ILE A 301 -5.81 7.84 -5.32
N PHE A 302 -5.30 6.77 -4.71
CA PHE A 302 -5.72 6.28 -3.41
C PHE A 302 -4.75 6.71 -2.33
N ASP A 303 -5.26 7.37 -1.30
CA ASP A 303 -4.49 7.73 -0.12
C ASP A 303 -4.64 6.64 0.95
N ILE A 304 -3.57 5.87 1.17
CA ILE A 304 -3.53 4.74 2.09
C ILE A 304 -2.46 5.03 3.16
N PRO A 305 -2.84 5.66 4.27
CA PRO A 305 -1.93 6.00 5.35
C PRO A 305 -1.49 4.78 6.16
N GLY A 306 -0.49 4.97 7.02
CA GLY A 306 0.01 3.93 7.93
C GLY A 306 -0.94 3.56 9.07
N SER A 307 -2.07 4.26 9.26
CA SER A 307 -3.00 4.02 10.36
C SER A 307 -3.81 2.73 10.20
N ASP A 308 -4.14 2.09 11.33
CA ASP A 308 -4.98 0.88 11.36
C ASP A 308 -6.40 1.24 11.79
N ASP A 309 -7.12 1.89 10.88
CA ASP A 309 -8.47 2.37 11.09
C ASP A 309 -9.41 1.96 9.94
N TYR A 310 -10.71 2.11 10.19
CA TYR A 310 -11.77 1.73 9.27
C TYR A 310 -11.67 2.40 7.89
N GLN A 311 -11.34 3.70 7.83
CA GLN A 311 -11.27 4.44 6.57
C GLN A 311 -10.11 3.93 5.73
N THR A 312 -8.98 3.63 6.37
CA THR A 312 -7.81 3.05 5.70
C THR A 312 -8.11 1.66 5.16
N ASP A 313 -8.83 0.81 5.89
CA ASP A 313 -9.25 -0.50 5.38
C ASP A 313 -10.17 -0.37 4.15
N LEU A 314 -11.11 0.56 4.20
CA LEU A 314 -12.04 0.79 3.09
C LEU A 314 -11.30 1.29 1.85
N ALA A 315 -10.37 2.25 2.02
CA ALA A 315 -9.53 2.74 0.93
C ALA A 315 -8.68 1.62 0.29
N VAL A 316 -8.18 0.67 1.08
CA VAL A 316 -7.49 -0.52 0.58
C VAL A 316 -8.44 -1.41 -0.24
N LEU A 317 -9.65 -1.66 0.23
CA LEU A 317 -10.62 -2.51 -0.47
C LEU A 317 -11.09 -1.87 -1.78
N ASP A 318 -11.34 -0.55 -1.77
CA ASP A 318 -11.70 0.20 -2.97
C ASP A 318 -10.55 0.21 -3.98
N MET A 319 -9.30 0.39 -3.53
CA MET A 319 -8.12 0.30 -4.38
C MET A 319 -7.96 -1.11 -4.99
N LEU A 320 -8.14 -2.17 -4.19
CA LEU A 320 -8.08 -3.54 -4.70
C LEU A 320 -9.17 -3.81 -5.71
N ARG A 321 -10.40 -3.34 -5.45
CA ARG A 321 -11.52 -3.45 -6.37
C ARG A 321 -11.20 -2.76 -7.70
N TYR A 322 -10.70 -1.53 -7.65
CA TYR A 322 -10.24 -0.80 -8.83
C TYR A 322 -9.19 -1.58 -9.61
N CYS A 323 -8.14 -2.08 -8.92
CA CYS A 323 -7.08 -2.87 -9.56
C CYS A 323 -7.60 -4.11 -10.26
N ILE A 324 -8.54 -4.84 -9.64
CA ILE A 324 -9.11 -6.06 -10.23
C ILE A 324 -9.94 -5.70 -11.46
N GLN A 325 -10.81 -4.69 -11.38
CA GLN A 325 -11.64 -4.28 -12.51
C GLN A 325 -10.79 -3.92 -13.74
N HIS A 326 -9.78 -3.08 -13.55
CA HIS A 326 -8.88 -2.67 -14.63
C HIS A 326 -7.96 -3.82 -15.10
N ALA A 327 -7.59 -4.75 -14.21
CA ALA A 327 -6.88 -5.96 -14.62
C ALA A 327 -7.70 -6.82 -15.60
N GLU A 328 -9.00 -7.01 -15.32
CA GLU A 328 -9.86 -7.89 -16.12
C GLU A 328 -10.24 -7.27 -17.47
N GLN A 329 -10.41 -5.95 -17.53
CA GLN A 329 -10.63 -5.21 -18.77
C GLN A 329 -9.49 -5.42 -19.78
N ASN A 330 -8.28 -5.72 -19.28
CA ASN A 330 -7.09 -5.96 -20.10
C ASN A 330 -6.76 -7.44 -20.33
N PHE A 331 -7.67 -8.35 -19.99
CA PHE A 331 -7.45 -9.76 -20.31
C PHE A 331 -7.44 -9.97 -21.83
N PRO A 332 -6.50 -10.77 -22.38
CA PRO A 332 -6.47 -11.03 -23.81
C PRO A 332 -7.70 -11.81 -24.26
N VAL A 333 -8.35 -11.39 -25.35
CA VAL A 333 -9.44 -12.15 -25.99
C VAL A 333 -8.85 -13.35 -26.74
N LYS A 334 -9.55 -14.49 -26.71
CA LYS A 334 -9.19 -15.69 -27.47
C LYS A 334 -9.32 -15.41 -28.97
N VAL A 335 -8.26 -15.71 -29.72
CA VAL A 335 -8.14 -15.43 -31.17
C VAL A 335 -9.31 -16.02 -32.00
N ASN A 336 -9.87 -17.16 -31.60
CA ASN A 336 -10.98 -17.80 -32.32
C ASN A 336 -12.29 -16.99 -32.29
N TYR A 337 -12.44 -16.02 -31.37
CA TYR A 337 -13.62 -15.14 -31.31
C TYR A 337 -13.50 -13.95 -32.28
N LEU A 338 -12.27 -13.54 -32.64
CA LEU A 338 -12.02 -12.40 -33.51
C LEU A 338 -12.30 -12.67 -35.00
N ILE A 339 -12.55 -13.94 -35.38
CA ILE A 339 -12.75 -14.37 -36.78
C ILE A 339 -14.25 -14.56 -37.11
N GLN A 340 -15.16 -14.39 -36.14
CA GLN A 340 -16.61 -14.44 -36.37
C GLN A 340 -17.22 -13.03 -36.32
N VAL A 341 -16.88 -12.18 -37.30
CA VAL A 341 -17.61 -10.94 -37.59
C VAL A 341 -17.86 -10.84 -39.08
#